data_AF-A0A9D9XS36-F1
#
_entry.id   AF-A0A9D9XS36-F1
#
_cell.length_a   1.000
_cell.length_b   1.000
_cell.length_c   1.000
_cell.angle_alpha   90.00
_cell.angle_beta   90.00
_cell.angle_gamma   90.00
#
_symmetry.space_group_name_H-M   'P 1'
#
loop_
_entity.id
_entity.type
_entity.pdbx_description
1 polymer ?
#
loop_
_entity_poly.entity_id
_entity_poly.type
_entity_poly.pdbx_seq_one_letter_code
_entity_poly.pdbx_strand_id
1 'polypeptide(L)'
;MIELLQIILLTSIWCLGVTIVTQPDMALGRLREWAEGKESMWFQPLLICPWCLPSIHSIFGYLFSLLIGVEITWKIIAIYPLVVAGASVVTGLIWSLCTLIFIKTKHFTNIEQMSYFDLKDRKRIYSSNPNNFKN
;
A
#
# COMPACT_ATOMS: atom_id res chain seq x y z
N MET A 1 0.12 -6.79 -27.97
CA MET A 1 1.17 -6.41 -26.99
C MET A 1 0.79 -5.17 -26.20
N ILE A 2 0.34 -4.10 -26.85
CA ILE A 2 -0.12 -2.88 -26.18
C ILE A 2 -1.34 -3.15 -25.27
N GLU A 3 -2.33 -3.91 -25.76
CA GLU A 3 -3.55 -4.26 -25.00
C GLU A 3 -3.22 -5.03 -23.70
N LEU A 4 -2.26 -5.97 -23.77
CA LEU A 4 -1.79 -6.72 -22.61
C LEU A 4 -1.25 -5.78 -21.53
N LEU A 5 -0.41 -4.82 -21.93
CA LEU A 5 0.15 -3.83 -21.02
C LEU A 5 -0.94 -2.94 -20.42
N GLN A 6 -1.93 -2.52 -21.23
CA GLN A 6 -3.06 -1.73 -20.76
C GLN A 6 -3.85 -2.48 -19.67
N ILE A 7 -4.15 -3.76 -19.88
CA ILE A 7 -4.89 -4.57 -18.89
C ILE A 7 -4.07 -4.77 -17.61
N ILE A 8 -2.75 -5.00 -17.72
CA ILE A 8 -1.85 -5.09 -16.57
C ILE A 8 -1.88 -3.78 -15.77
N LEU A 9 -1.78 -2.63 -16.43
CA LEU A 9 -1.79 -1.32 -15.78
C LEU A 9 -3.14 -1.02 -15.13
N LEU A 10 -4.26 -1.25 -15.83
CA LEU A 10 -5.61 -1.07 -15.28
C LEU A 10 -5.85 -1.95 -14.06
N THR A 11 -5.46 -3.23 -14.13
CA THR A 11 -5.56 -4.16 -12.99
C THR A 11 -4.73 -3.66 -11.81
N SER A 12 -3.50 -3.18 -12.09
CA SER A 12 -2.60 -2.69 -11.04
C SER A 12 -3.13 -1.43 -10.36
N ILE A 13 -3.63 -0.46 -11.13
CA ILE A 13 -4.24 0.76 -10.61
C ILE A 13 -5.46 0.42 -9.74
N TRP A 14 -6.30 -0.50 -10.19
CA TRP A 14 -7.44 -0.97 -9.41
C TRP A 14 -7.01 -1.63 -8.09
N CYS A 15 -6.03 -2.54 -8.13
CA CYS A 15 -5.54 -3.23 -6.94
C CYS A 15 -4.86 -2.26 -5.95
N LEU A 16 -4.12 -1.27 -6.44
CA LEU A 16 -3.57 -0.19 -5.62
C LEU A 16 -4.69 0.64 -4.98
N GLY A 17 -5.72 0.99 -5.74
CA GLY A 17 -6.90 1.69 -5.24
C GLY A 17 -7.55 0.93 -4.08
N VAL A 18 -7.82 -0.36 -4.27
CA VAL A 18 -8.34 -1.25 -3.22
C VAL A 18 -7.41 -1.29 -2.02
N THR A 19 -6.10 -1.43 -2.23
CA THR A 19 -5.10 -1.46 -1.16
C THR A 19 -5.10 -0.17 -0.33
N ILE A 20 -5.23 0.99 -0.98
CA ILE A 20 -5.27 2.30 -0.34
C ILE A 20 -6.55 2.47 0.47
N VAL A 21 -7.72 2.24 -0.14
CA VAL A 21 -9.00 2.47 0.56
C VAL A 21 -9.23 1.50 1.72
N THR A 22 -8.54 0.37 1.72
CA THR A 22 -8.58 -0.63 2.80
C THR A 22 -7.53 -0.42 3.89
N GLN A 23 -6.65 0.58 3.80
CA GLN A 23 -5.70 0.87 4.88
C GLN A 23 -6.39 1.26 6.19
N PRO A 24 -5.70 1.13 7.34
CA PRO A 24 -6.15 1.73 8.60
C PRO A 24 -6.52 3.20 8.41
N ASP A 25 -7.59 3.63 9.06
CA ASP A 25 -8.14 4.99 8.98
C ASP A 25 -8.66 5.44 7.60
N MET A 26 -8.83 4.52 6.64
CA MET A 26 -9.46 4.79 5.34
C MET A 26 -10.89 4.26 5.26
N ALA A 27 -11.61 4.63 4.19
CA ALA A 27 -13.04 4.35 4.02
C ALA A 27 -13.43 2.88 4.23
N LEU A 28 -12.60 1.94 3.80
CA LEU A 28 -12.79 0.50 3.94
C LEU A 28 -11.80 -0.15 4.92
N GLY A 29 -11.16 0.62 5.80
CA GLY A 29 -10.21 0.10 6.79
C GLY A 29 -10.82 -0.97 7.70
N ARG A 30 -12.07 -0.76 8.15
CA ARG A 30 -12.81 -1.74 8.96
C ARG A 30 -13.05 -3.08 8.24
N LEU A 31 -13.17 -3.06 6.91
CA LEU A 31 -13.35 -4.27 6.13
C LEU A 31 -12.06 -5.11 6.12
N ARG A 32 -10.90 -4.44 6.06
CA ARG A 32 -9.61 -5.09 6.18
C ARG A 32 -9.39 -5.65 7.57
N GLU A 33 -9.68 -4.89 8.62
CA GLU A 33 -9.58 -5.36 10.01
C GLU A 33 -10.47 -6.59 10.25
N TRP A 34 -11.71 -6.56 9.76
CA TRP A 34 -12.60 -7.72 9.81
C TRP A 34 -12.02 -8.92 9.06
N ALA A 35 -11.41 -8.71 7.89
CA ALA A 35 -10.79 -9.75 7.09
C ALA A 35 -9.52 -10.33 7.74
N GLU A 36 -8.69 -9.49 8.35
CA GLU A 36 -7.50 -9.91 9.12
C GLU A 36 -7.88 -10.69 10.38
N GLY A 37 -9.04 -10.40 10.98
CA GLY A 37 -9.62 -11.16 12.08
C GLY A 37 -10.18 -12.54 11.70
N LYS A 38 -10.11 -12.94 10.42
CA LYS A 38 -10.51 -14.27 9.95
C LYS A 38 -9.27 -15.12 9.67
N GLU A 39 -9.23 -16.34 10.20
CA GLU A 39 -8.19 -17.34 9.92
C GLU A 39 -8.35 -18.00 8.52
N SER A 40 -8.81 -17.25 7.52
CA SER A 40 -9.03 -17.77 6.17
C SER A 40 -8.05 -17.15 5.18
N MET A 41 -7.27 -18.01 4.52
CA MET A 41 -6.34 -17.61 3.46
C MET A 41 -7.04 -16.95 2.26
N TRP A 42 -8.35 -17.15 2.10
CA TRP A 42 -9.12 -16.58 0.99
C TRP A 42 -9.22 -15.04 1.04
N PHE A 43 -9.09 -14.44 2.23
CA PHE A 43 -9.14 -12.98 2.34
C PHE A 43 -7.84 -12.30 1.90
N GLN A 44 -6.73 -13.04 1.86
CA GLN A 44 -5.45 -12.51 1.40
C GLN A 44 -5.50 -11.97 -0.03
N PRO A 45 -5.89 -12.77 -1.03
CA PRO A 45 -6.03 -12.30 -2.41
C PRO A 45 -7.23 -11.38 -2.65
N LEU A 46 -8.11 -11.18 -1.65
CA LEU A 46 -9.30 -10.35 -1.80
C LEU A 46 -9.10 -8.93 -1.27
N LEU A 47 -8.43 -8.75 -0.13
CA LEU A 47 -8.42 -7.46 0.58
C LEU A 47 -7.08 -7.11 1.24
N ILE A 48 -6.24 -8.09 1.55
CA ILE A 48 -5.12 -7.88 2.48
C ILE A 48 -3.79 -7.73 1.74
N CYS A 49 -3.47 -8.64 0.83
CA CYS A 49 -2.15 -8.78 0.23
C CYS A 49 -2.09 -8.11 -1.16
N PRO A 50 -1.31 -7.01 -1.33
CA PRO A 50 -1.20 -6.30 -2.62
C PRO A 50 -0.57 -7.12 -3.75
N TRP A 51 0.25 -8.12 -3.39
CA TRP A 51 0.84 -9.06 -4.34
C TRP A 51 -0.17 -10.10 -4.84
N CYS A 52 -1.12 -10.49 -3.99
CA CYS A 52 -2.09 -11.53 -4.30
C CYS A 52 -3.41 -10.95 -4.86
N LEU A 53 -3.72 -9.69 -4.56
CA LEU A 53 -4.92 -8.98 -5.02
C LEU A 53 -5.22 -9.19 -6.52
N PRO A 54 -4.24 -9.06 -7.44
CA PRO A 54 -4.48 -9.26 -8.86
C PRO A 54 -4.99 -10.66 -9.26
N SER A 55 -4.82 -11.69 -8.42
CA SER A 55 -5.32 -13.04 -8.73
C SER A 55 -6.84 -13.12 -8.79
N ILE A 56 -7.53 -12.31 -7.97
CA ILE A 56 -9.00 -12.21 -7.95
C ILE A 56 -9.44 -10.93 -8.69
N HIS A 57 -8.73 -9.83 -8.49
CA HIS A 57 -9.15 -8.51 -8.96
C HIS A 57 -8.83 -8.24 -10.44
N SER A 58 -8.10 -9.13 -11.11
CA SER A 58 -7.88 -9.09 -12.57
C SER A 58 -9.20 -9.00 -13.36
N ILE A 59 -10.28 -9.63 -12.88
CA ILE A 59 -11.59 -9.57 -13.53
C ILE A 59 -12.08 -8.13 -13.73
N PHE A 60 -11.80 -7.25 -12.76
CA PHE A 60 -12.14 -5.82 -12.88
C PHE A 60 -11.24 -5.12 -13.88
N GLY A 61 -9.96 -5.50 -13.99
CA GLY A 61 -9.07 -4.98 -15.02
C GLY A 61 -9.56 -5.29 -16.44
N TYR A 62 -10.02 -6.53 -16.69
CA TYR A 62 -10.64 -6.93 -17.95
C TYR A 62 -11.98 -6.20 -18.19
N LEU A 63 -12.80 -6.03 -17.14
CA LEU A 63 -14.05 -5.29 -17.25
C LEU A 63 -13.78 -3.81 -17.63
N PHE A 64 -12.84 -3.16 -16.95
CA PHE A 64 -12.46 -1.78 -17.27
C PHE A 64 -11.87 -1.66 -18.67
N SER A 65 -11.07 -2.64 -19.12
CA SER A 65 -10.53 -2.61 -20.48
C SER A 65 -11.63 -2.63 -21.54
N LEU A 66 -12.69 -3.42 -21.34
CA LEU A 66 -13.87 -3.39 -22.23
C LEU A 66 -14.57 -2.03 -22.22
N LEU A 67 -14.72 -1.42 -21.04
CA LEU A 67 -15.40 -0.12 -20.89
C LEU A 67 -14.66 1.02 -21.61
N ILE A 68 -13.33 0.97 -21.69
CA ILE A 68 -12.53 1.97 -22.40
C ILE A 68 -12.31 1.63 -23.89
N GLY A 69 -12.93 0.56 -24.39
CA GLY A 69 -12.86 0.16 -25.80
C GLY A 69 -11.61 -0.64 -26.20
N VAL A 70 -10.92 -1.29 -25.25
CA VAL A 70 -9.82 -2.22 -25.59
C VAL A 70 -10.39 -3.54 -26.09
N GLU A 71 -9.93 -3.98 -27.25
CA GLU A 71 -10.36 -5.24 -27.85
C GLU A 71 -9.78 -6.44 -27.07
N ILE A 72 -10.66 -7.22 -26.43
CA ILE A 72 -10.25 -8.48 -25.79
C ILE A 72 -10.32 -9.60 -26.81
N THR A 73 -9.16 -9.99 -27.33
CA THR A 73 -9.04 -11.19 -28.16
C THR A 73 -8.89 -12.44 -27.28
N TRP A 74 -9.29 -13.61 -27.81
CA TRP A 74 -9.09 -14.90 -27.15
C TRP A 74 -7.63 -15.18 -26.77
N LYS A 75 -6.67 -14.61 -27.52
CA LYS A 75 -5.24 -14.69 -27.19
C LYS A 75 -4.92 -14.04 -25.86
N ILE A 76 -5.52 -12.89 -25.55
CA ILE A 76 -5.32 -12.15 -24.30
C ILE A 76 -5.93 -12.93 -23.11
N ILE A 77 -7.07 -13.58 -23.33
CA ILE A 77 -7.69 -14.44 -22.31
C ILE A 77 -6.81 -15.67 -22.04
N ALA A 78 -6.24 -16.28 -23.09
CA ALA A 78 -5.35 -17.44 -22.94
C ALA A 78 -4.05 -17.11 -22.18
N ILE A 79 -3.56 -15.88 -22.26
CA ILE A 79 -2.40 -15.38 -21.50
C ILE A 79 -2.79 -14.71 -20.17
N TYR A 80 -3.97 -15.02 -19.63
CA TYR A 80 -4.42 -14.53 -18.32
C TYR A 80 -3.38 -14.66 -17.18
N PRO A 81 -2.65 -15.79 -17.03
CA PRO A 81 -1.63 -15.90 -15.97
C PRO A 81 -0.53 -14.83 -16.07
N LEU A 82 -0.21 -14.39 -17.30
CA LEU A 82 0.79 -13.35 -17.53
C LEU A 82 0.27 -11.97 -17.10
N VAL A 83 -1.03 -11.70 -17.30
CA VAL A 83 -1.69 -10.48 -16.80
C VAL A 83 -1.64 -10.43 -15.28
N VAL A 84 -2.03 -11.54 -14.62
CA VAL A 84 -2.02 -11.64 -13.16
C VAL A 84 -0.60 -11.47 -12.62
N ALA A 85 0.38 -12.20 -13.16
CA ALA A 85 1.77 -12.10 -12.72
C ALA A 85 2.34 -10.69 -12.92
N GLY A 86 2.10 -10.08 -14.09
CA GLY A 86 2.53 -8.71 -14.39
C GLY A 86 1.91 -7.69 -13.43
N ALA A 87 0.60 -7.78 -13.20
CA ALA A 87 -0.09 -6.88 -12.28
C ALA A 87 0.33 -7.10 -10.82
N SER A 88 0.59 -8.33 -10.39
CA SER A 88 1.14 -8.65 -9.06
C SER A 88 2.50 -8.02 -8.84
N VAL A 89 3.40 -8.08 -9.82
CA VAL A 89 4.72 -7.44 -9.73
C VAL A 89 4.59 -5.93 -9.65
N VAL A 90 3.79 -5.31 -10.53
CA VAL A 90 3.63 -3.85 -10.56
C VAL A 90 2.98 -3.33 -9.27
N THR A 91 1.87 -3.93 -8.85
CA THR A 91 1.14 -3.55 -7.63
C THR A 91 2.01 -3.76 -6.39
N GLY A 92 2.64 -4.93 -6.28
CA GLY A 92 3.48 -5.30 -5.15
C GLY A 92 4.70 -4.39 -4.99
N LEU A 93 5.40 -4.08 -6.09
CA LEU A 93 6.56 -3.19 -6.07
C LEU A 93 6.17 -1.76 -5.69
N ILE A 94 5.13 -1.20 -6.32
CA ILE A 94 4.67 0.17 -6.01
C ILE A 94 4.29 0.26 -4.53
N TRP A 95 3.50 -0.70 -4.04
CA TRP A 95 3.09 -0.72 -2.64
C TRP A 95 4.28 -0.85 -1.67
N SER A 96 5.24 -1.71 -2.00
CA SER A 96 6.42 -1.92 -1.16
C SER A 96 7.29 -0.66 -1.08
N LEU A 97 7.45 0.06 -2.20
CA LEU A 97 8.16 1.34 -2.23
C LEU A 97 7.43 2.41 -1.42
N CYS A 98 6.11 2.54 -1.58
CA CYS A 98 5.30 3.49 -0.79
C CYS A 98 5.40 3.20 0.71
N THR A 99 5.29 1.93 1.09
CA THR A 99 5.40 1.49 2.49
C THR A 99 6.79 1.79 3.06
N LEU A 100 7.86 1.54 2.29
CA LEU A 100 9.23 1.84 2.70
C LEU A 100 9.44 3.35 2.93
N ILE A 101 8.94 4.18 2.02
CA ILE A 101 8.99 5.65 2.15
C ILE A 101 8.23 6.08 3.41
N PHE A 102 7.02 5.54 3.61
CA PHE A 102 6.20 5.88 4.78
C PHE A 102 6.87 5.50 6.11
N ILE A 103 7.43 4.29 6.20
CA ILE A 103 8.17 3.83 7.39
C ILE A 103 9.36 4.76 7.65
N LYS A 104 10.12 5.10 6.61
CA LYS A 104 11.28 5.99 6.71
C LYS A 104 10.86 7.37 7.21
N THR A 105 9.85 7.99 6.60
CA THR A 105 9.33 9.30 7.02
C THR A 105 8.83 9.26 8.46
N LYS A 106 8.05 8.25 8.85
CA LYS A 106 7.57 8.08 10.23
C LYS A 106 8.72 7.97 11.22
N HIS A 107 9.78 7.26 10.86
CA HIS A 107 10.96 7.13 11.72
C HIS A 107 11.69 8.46 11.91
N PHE A 108 11.91 9.23 10.84
CA PHE A 108 12.53 10.56 10.93
C PHE A 108 11.71 11.53 11.78
N THR A 109 10.40 11.59 11.57
CA THR A 109 9.52 12.45 12.38
C THR A 109 9.57 12.08 13.87
N ASN A 110 9.63 10.79 14.19
CA ASN A 110 9.71 10.35 15.58
C ASN A 110 11.05 10.74 16.25
N ILE A 111 12.16 10.64 15.51
CA ILE A 111 13.48 11.09 16.00
C ILE A 111 13.50 12.61 16.26
N GLU A 112 12.93 13.41 15.37
CA GLU A 112 12.81 14.86 15.55
C GLU A 112 11.94 15.22 16.77
N GLN A 113 10.83 14.50 16.99
CA GLN A 113 10.00 14.69 18.17
C GLN A 113 10.78 14.36 19.45
N MET A 114 11.48 13.23 19.49
CA MET A 114 12.28 12.85 20.66
C MET A 114 13.39 13.86 20.97
N SER A 115 14.11 14.35 19.95
CA SER A 115 15.16 15.35 20.16
C SER A 115 14.59 16.69 20.64
N TYR A 116 13.42 17.11 20.13
CA TYR A 116 12.72 18.29 20.61
C TYR A 116 12.31 18.17 22.08
N PHE A 117 11.76 17.02 22.49
CA PHE A 117 11.39 16.77 23.88
C PHE A 117 12.61 16.74 24.81
N ASP A 118 13.71 16.09 24.42
CA ASP A 118 14.96 16.05 25.21
C ASP A 118 15.53 17.47 25.42
N LEU A 119 15.59 18.29 24.36
CA LEU A 119 16.05 19.68 24.46
C LEU A 119 15.17 20.53 25.37
N LYS A 120 13.84 20.33 25.31
CA LYS A 120 12.88 21.05 26.16
C LYS A 120 13.04 20.66 27.63
N ASP A 121 13.30 19.39 27.93
CA ASP A 121 13.52 18.91 29.28
C ASP A 121 14.85 19.40 29.85
N ARG A 122 15.93 19.36 29.06
CA ARG A 122 17.20 19.99 29.46
C ARG A 122 17.00 21.46 29.78
N LYS A 123 16.31 22.23 28.93
CA LYS A 123 16.04 23.65 29.18
C LYS A 123 15.27 23.88 30.49
N ARG A 124 14.28 23.02 30.79
CA ARG A 124 13.56 23.06 32.08
C ARG A 124 14.50 22.81 33.25
N ILE A 125 15.33 21.78 33.18
CA ILE A 125 16.33 21.46 34.22
C ILE A 125 17.27 22.65 34.46
N TYR A 126 17.86 23.22 33.39
CA TYR A 126 18.72 24.41 33.48
C TYR A 126 18.01 25.60 34.14
N SER A 127 16.76 25.88 33.75
CA SER A 127 15.99 27.00 34.33
C SER A 127 15.64 26.80 35.81
N SER A 128 15.48 25.55 36.25
CA SER A 128 15.11 25.21 37.62
C SER A 128 16.30 25.22 38.59
N ASN A 129 17.53 25.00 38.11
CA ASN A 129 18.72 25.01 38.96
C ASN A 129 19.98 25.51 38.20
N PRO A 130 20.13 26.82 38.00
CA PRO A 130 21.23 27.40 37.22
C PRO A 130 22.61 27.25 37.88
N ASN A 131 22.66 26.96 39.18
CA ASN A 131 23.92 26.87 39.94
C ASN A 131 24.64 25.52 39.78
N ASN A 132 23.94 24.47 39.31
CA ASN A 132 24.53 23.14 39.09
C ASN A 132 25.50 23.06 37.91
N PHE A 133 25.66 24.13 37.12
CA PHE A 133 26.46 24.14 35.88
C PHE A 133 27.63 25.14 35.91
N LYS A 134 28.00 25.66 37.08
CA LYS A 134 29.07 26.68 37.25
C LYS A 134 30.42 26.15 37.77
N ASN A 135 30.65 24.84 37.76
CA ASN A 135 31.96 24.25 38.13
C ASN A 135 32.74 23.80 36.90
#